data_AF-A0A2V8ZWN6-F1
#
_entry.id   AF-A0A2V8ZWN6-F1
#
_cell.length_a   1.000
_cell.length_b   1.000
_cell.length_c   1.000
_cell.angle_alpha   90.00
_cell.angle_beta   90.00
_cell.angle_gamma   90.00
#
_symmetry.space_group_name_H-M   'P 1'
#
loop_
_entity.id
_entity.type
_entity.pdbx_description
1 polymer ?
#
loop_
_entity_poly.entity_id
_entity_poly.type
_entity_poly.pdbx_seq_one_letter_code
_entity_poly.pdbx_strand_id
1 'polypeptide(L)'
;MPPAVDRRQIDPTSQWCRLWCAAPFADRGTEAHMAKLTRVFRSETFRFFKELGHNNRKAWMDENRERYQATVVEPFRHLLEELSPAMLELDSRFGVSGRTGSNFSRINRDIRFAKDKTPYKTQMYLKFSVPAPGNGETGQLYVGLSMNTVTAGFRIYSGGKRKESVLATIGQARVQAKPGWVAKQKKRLSRRYESYWYT
;
A
#
# COMPACT_ATOMS: atom_id res chain seq x y z
N MET A 1 -28.12 13.89 -0.92
CA MET A 1 -27.69 13.06 0.22
C MET A 1 -27.57 11.62 -0.26
N PRO A 2 -26.38 11.01 -0.31
CA PRO A 2 -26.30 9.57 -0.61
C PRO A 2 -26.76 8.75 0.60
N PRO A 3 -27.42 7.59 0.38
CA PRO A 3 -28.00 6.78 1.45
C PRO A 3 -26.90 6.08 2.28
N ALA A 4 -27.16 5.96 3.58
CA ALA A 4 -26.29 5.27 4.54
C ALA A 4 -26.28 3.75 4.25
N VAL A 5 -25.08 3.19 4.08
CA VAL A 5 -24.87 1.74 3.96
C VAL A 5 -25.11 1.09 5.33
N ASP A 6 -26.08 0.16 5.40
CA ASP A 6 -26.37 -0.63 6.60
C ASP A 6 -25.19 -1.60 6.88
N ARG A 7 -24.51 -1.37 8.00
CA ARG A 7 -23.32 -2.12 8.44
C ARG A 7 -23.63 -3.51 9.00
N ARG A 8 -24.88 -3.98 8.95
CA ARG A 8 -25.31 -5.28 9.52
C ARG A 8 -25.34 -6.44 8.52
N GLN A 9 -24.94 -6.24 7.27
CA GLN A 9 -24.97 -7.26 6.21
C GLN A 9 -23.58 -7.66 5.68
N ILE A 10 -22.57 -7.79 6.55
CA ILE A 10 -21.33 -8.49 6.18
C ILE A 10 -21.35 -9.85 6.87
N ASP A 11 -22.00 -10.83 6.21
CA ASP A 11 -22.04 -12.22 6.64
C ASP A 11 -20.65 -12.87 6.42
N PRO A 12 -19.93 -13.28 7.49
CA PRO A 12 -18.62 -13.92 7.39
C PRO A 12 -18.65 -15.32 6.77
N THR A 13 -19.84 -15.88 6.57
CA THR A 13 -20.11 -17.15 5.89
C THR A 13 -20.54 -17.01 4.43
N SER A 14 -20.70 -15.77 3.96
CA SER A 14 -21.15 -15.51 2.60
C SER A 14 -20.17 -16.06 1.56
N GLN A 15 -20.74 -16.53 0.44
CA GLN A 15 -20.07 -17.20 -0.69
C GLN A 15 -18.82 -16.45 -1.20
N TRP A 16 -18.78 -15.13 -0.98
CA TRP A 16 -17.68 -14.21 -1.22
C TRP A 16 -16.33 -14.64 -0.62
N CYS A 17 -16.28 -15.13 0.63
CA CYS A 17 -15.02 -15.56 1.26
C CYS A 17 -14.52 -16.92 0.74
N ARG A 18 -15.42 -17.81 0.34
CA ARG A 18 -15.06 -19.14 -0.18
C ARG A 18 -14.56 -19.08 -1.62
N LEU A 19 -15.14 -18.22 -2.46
CA LEU A 19 -14.75 -18.07 -3.86
C LEU A 19 -13.31 -17.56 -4.05
N TRP A 20 -12.78 -16.75 -3.14
CA TRP A 20 -11.41 -16.22 -3.26
C TRP A 20 -10.34 -17.05 -2.54
N CYS A 21 -10.73 -17.95 -1.64
CA CYS A 21 -9.81 -18.85 -0.94
C CYS A 21 -9.76 -20.26 -1.52
N ALA A 22 -10.71 -20.66 -2.38
CA ALA A 22 -10.83 -22.03 -2.90
C ALA A 22 -10.98 -22.15 -4.42
N ALA A 23 -11.11 -21.07 -5.18
CA ALA A 23 -11.14 -21.17 -6.64
C ALA A 23 -9.71 -21.20 -7.21
N PRO A 24 -9.38 -22.13 -8.14
CA PRO A 24 -8.34 -21.85 -9.11
C PRO A 24 -8.72 -20.54 -9.80
N PHE A 25 -7.73 -19.71 -10.11
CA PHE A 25 -7.87 -18.47 -10.87
C PHE A 25 -8.33 -18.78 -12.31
N ALA A 26 -9.54 -19.27 -12.48
CA ALA A 26 -10.09 -19.70 -13.75
C ALA A 26 -11.57 -19.32 -13.81
N ASP A 27 -11.82 -18.45 -14.78
CA ASP A 27 -13.05 -18.37 -15.55
C ASP A 27 -14.28 -17.69 -14.93
N ARG A 28 -14.11 -16.40 -14.60
CA ARG A 28 -15.19 -15.42 -14.76
C ARG A 28 -14.66 -14.20 -15.50
N GLY A 29 -14.91 -14.13 -16.81
CA GLY A 29 -14.84 -12.90 -17.62
C GLY A 29 -13.45 -12.27 -17.78
N THR A 30 -12.40 -13.08 -17.99
CA THR A 30 -11.01 -12.64 -17.95
C THR A 30 -10.49 -11.95 -19.23
N GLU A 31 -11.24 -11.93 -20.34
CA GLU A 31 -10.71 -11.39 -21.61
C GLU A 31 -10.72 -9.86 -21.71
N ALA A 32 -11.71 -9.17 -21.13
CA ALA A 32 -11.81 -7.71 -21.24
C ALA A 32 -11.04 -6.94 -20.15
N HIS A 33 -10.73 -7.59 -19.03
CA HIS A 33 -10.03 -7.00 -17.88
C HIS A 33 -8.59 -7.50 -17.73
N MET A 34 -8.06 -8.22 -18.72
CA MET A 34 -6.62 -8.27 -18.94
C MET A 34 -6.23 -6.99 -19.67
N ALA A 35 -6.42 -5.86 -18.97
CA ALA A 35 -5.92 -4.57 -19.38
C ALA A 35 -4.49 -4.78 -19.85
N LYS A 36 -4.27 -4.46 -21.14
CA LYS A 36 -2.99 -4.30 -21.82
C LYS A 36 -1.90 -4.10 -20.76
N LEU A 37 -1.00 -5.07 -20.57
CA LEU A 37 0.05 -5.03 -19.54
C LEU A 37 0.87 -3.74 -19.71
N THR A 38 0.42 -2.64 -19.11
CA THR A 38 1.04 -1.34 -19.21
C THR A 38 2.19 -1.38 -18.25
N ARG A 39 3.41 -1.28 -18.78
CA ARG A 39 4.61 -1.16 -17.96
C ARG A 39 4.59 0.20 -17.28
N VAL A 40 3.99 0.26 -16.10
CA VAL A 40 3.87 1.47 -15.29
C VAL A 40 5.26 1.95 -14.84
N PHE A 41 6.10 1.04 -14.37
CA PHE A 41 7.49 1.33 -13.98
C PHE A 41 8.46 0.88 -15.05
N ARG A 42 9.47 1.71 -15.32
CA ARG A 42 10.52 1.45 -16.32
C ARG A 42 11.89 1.39 -15.67
N SER A 43 12.91 1.02 -16.44
CA SER A 43 14.29 0.89 -15.95
C SER A 43 14.82 2.19 -15.32
N GLU A 44 14.31 3.32 -15.79
CA GLU A 44 14.62 4.68 -15.37
C GLU A 44 14.20 4.93 -13.92
N THR A 45 13.08 4.35 -13.46
CA THR A 45 12.63 4.43 -12.06
C THR A 45 13.67 3.82 -11.13
N PHE A 46 14.14 2.61 -11.46
CA PHE A 46 15.14 1.89 -10.67
C PHE A 46 16.51 2.55 -10.74
N ARG A 47 16.88 3.07 -11.93
CA ARG A 47 18.10 3.84 -12.13
C ARG A 47 18.10 5.11 -11.28
N PHE A 48 16.98 5.83 -11.21
CA PHE A 48 16.85 7.01 -10.37
C PHE A 48 17.10 6.67 -8.89
N PHE A 49 16.49 5.61 -8.35
CA PHE A 49 16.74 5.21 -6.97
C PHE A 49 18.19 4.77 -6.71
N LYS A 50 18.82 4.09 -7.68
CA LYS A 50 20.25 3.76 -7.61
C LYS A 50 21.10 5.03 -7.52
N GLU A 51 20.91 5.96 -8.45
CA GLU A 51 21.71 7.20 -8.51
C GLU A 51 21.47 8.10 -7.30
N LEU A 52 20.22 8.20 -6.82
CA LEU A 52 19.89 8.92 -5.59
C LEU A 52 20.60 8.31 -4.38
N GLY A 53 20.74 6.98 -4.33
CA GLY A 53 21.51 6.30 -3.28
C GLY A 53 22.98 6.72 -3.25
N HIS A 54 23.60 6.88 -4.42
CA HIS A 54 25.01 7.31 -4.53
C HIS A 54 25.18 8.83 -4.33
N ASN A 55 24.16 9.62 -4.68
CA ASN A 55 24.21 11.09 -4.70
C ASN A 55 23.20 11.73 -3.74
N ASN A 56 23.02 11.17 -2.54
CA ASN A 56 21.96 11.57 -1.60
C ASN A 56 22.27 12.92 -0.92
N ARG A 57 22.15 14.02 -1.67
CA ARG A 57 22.39 15.40 -1.25
C ARG A 57 21.43 16.35 -1.95
N LYS A 58 21.13 17.48 -1.30
CA LYS A 58 20.11 18.44 -1.77
C LYS A 58 20.38 18.96 -3.18
N ALA A 59 21.62 19.39 -3.47
CA ALA A 59 21.99 19.93 -4.78
C ALA A 59 21.65 18.96 -5.94
N TRP A 60 22.05 17.70 -5.80
CA TRP A 60 21.75 16.67 -6.79
C TRP A 60 20.23 16.45 -6.95
N MET A 61 19.48 16.42 -5.84
CA MET A 61 18.03 16.25 -5.89
C MET A 61 17.29 17.46 -6.49
N ASP A 62 17.83 18.67 -6.33
CA ASP A 62 17.30 19.88 -6.96
C ASP A 62 17.49 19.80 -8.48
N GLU A 63 18.69 19.45 -8.95
CA GLU A 63 19.01 19.26 -10.38
C GLU A 63 18.19 18.12 -11.02
N ASN A 64 17.85 17.09 -10.25
CA ASN A 64 17.17 15.90 -10.74
C ASN A 64 15.66 15.88 -10.44
N ARG A 65 15.10 17.03 -10.04
CA ARG A 65 13.71 17.11 -9.58
C ARG A 65 12.70 16.76 -10.66
N GLU A 66 12.89 17.26 -11.88
CA GLU A 66 11.99 16.95 -13.00
C GLU A 66 12.05 15.46 -13.35
N ARG A 67 13.27 14.90 -13.38
CA ARG A 67 13.47 13.46 -13.59
C ARG A 67 12.80 12.62 -12.50
N TYR A 68 12.85 13.03 -11.25
CA TYR A 68 12.12 12.37 -10.16
C TYR A 68 10.61 12.38 -10.39
N GLN A 69 10.05 13.52 -10.79
CA GLN A 69 8.61 13.63 -11.08
C GLN A 69 8.24 12.67 -12.23
N ALA A 70 8.95 12.75 -13.35
CA ALA A 70 8.63 11.97 -14.55
C ALA A 70 8.86 10.45 -14.38
N THR A 71 9.94 10.05 -13.70
CA THR A 71 10.37 8.64 -13.66
C THR A 71 9.91 7.90 -12.40
N VAL A 72 9.47 8.61 -11.36
CA VAL A 72 9.01 7.99 -10.11
C VAL A 72 7.58 8.41 -9.80
N VAL A 73 7.29 9.71 -9.69
CA VAL A 73 5.98 10.19 -9.22
C VAL A 73 4.87 9.87 -10.22
N GLU A 74 5.05 10.16 -11.50
CA GLU A 74 4.04 9.87 -12.54
C GLU A 74 3.71 8.37 -12.64
N PRO A 75 4.69 7.44 -12.68
CA PRO A 75 4.42 6.01 -12.57
C PRO A 75 3.58 5.64 -11.34
N PHE A 76 3.87 6.22 -10.18
CA PHE A 76 3.08 5.98 -8.98
C PHE A 76 1.66 6.57 -9.05
N ARG A 77 1.46 7.67 -9.78
CA ARG A 77 0.13 8.24 -10.07
C ARG A 77 -0.67 7.34 -10.98
N HIS A 78 -0.08 6.85 -12.06
CA HIS A 78 -0.72 5.87 -12.93
C HIS A 78 -1.08 4.58 -12.15
N LEU A 79 -0.18 4.07 -11.30
CA LEU A 79 -0.49 2.93 -10.45
C LEU A 79 -1.67 3.21 -9.50
N LEU A 80 -1.75 4.42 -8.94
CA LEU A 80 -2.86 4.83 -8.10
C LEU A 80 -4.17 4.81 -8.89
N GLU A 81 -4.21 5.39 -10.08
CA GLU A 81 -5.40 5.43 -10.94
C GLU A 81 -5.90 4.03 -11.27
N GLU A 82 -5.00 3.14 -11.71
CA GLU A 82 -5.32 1.75 -12.04
C GLU A 82 -5.86 0.96 -10.82
N LEU A 83 -5.30 1.19 -9.63
CA LEU A 83 -5.74 0.47 -8.42
C LEU A 83 -6.97 1.10 -7.75
N SER A 84 -7.31 2.35 -8.07
CA SER A 84 -8.35 3.10 -7.36
C SER A 84 -9.73 2.43 -7.40
N PRO A 85 -10.23 1.91 -8.55
CA PRO A 85 -11.53 1.24 -8.61
C PRO A 85 -11.63 0.06 -7.63
N ALA A 86 -10.66 -0.86 -7.67
CA ALA A 86 -10.63 -2.02 -6.78
C ALA A 86 -10.48 -1.64 -5.30
N MET A 87 -9.75 -0.56 -5.01
CA MET A 87 -9.59 -0.08 -3.64
C MET A 87 -10.88 0.55 -3.10
N LEU A 88 -11.64 1.26 -3.94
CA LEU A 88 -12.93 1.85 -3.56
C LEU A 88 -14.06 0.81 -3.46
N GLU A 89 -13.99 -0.27 -4.24
CA GLU A 89 -14.86 -1.44 -4.06
C GLU A 89 -14.61 -2.12 -2.70
N LEU A 90 -13.35 -2.17 -2.26
CA LEU A 90 -12.99 -2.73 -0.96
C LEU A 90 -13.45 -1.85 0.20
N ASP A 91 -13.21 -0.54 0.13
CA ASP A 91 -13.75 0.43 1.07
C ASP A 91 -13.90 1.80 0.39
N SER A 92 -15.13 2.24 0.20
CA SER A 92 -15.46 3.52 -0.46
C SER A 92 -14.93 4.75 0.27
N ARG A 93 -14.46 4.60 1.52
CA ARG A 93 -13.85 5.67 2.32
C ARG A 93 -12.35 5.84 2.05
N PHE A 94 -11.72 4.93 1.30
CA PHE A 94 -10.30 5.06 0.99
C PHE A 94 -10.00 6.31 0.16
N GLY A 95 -8.98 7.06 0.59
CA GLY A 95 -8.51 8.21 -0.14
C GLY A 95 -7.80 7.78 -1.42
N VAL A 96 -8.19 8.37 -2.56
CA VAL A 96 -7.55 8.15 -3.87
C VAL A 96 -7.12 9.46 -4.53
N SER A 97 -6.96 10.52 -3.75
CA SER A 97 -6.77 11.88 -4.26
C SER A 97 -5.38 12.16 -4.86
N GLY A 98 -4.45 11.20 -4.83
CA GLY A 98 -3.07 11.40 -5.33
C GLY A 98 -2.25 12.43 -4.55
N ARG A 99 -2.63 12.76 -3.31
CA ARG A 99 -1.93 13.79 -2.52
C ARG A 99 -0.70 13.20 -1.82
N THR A 100 0.43 13.92 -1.88
CA THR A 100 1.63 13.60 -1.10
C THR A 100 1.33 13.64 0.40
N GLY A 101 1.82 12.64 1.13
CA GLY A 101 1.51 12.40 2.54
C GLY A 101 0.26 11.56 2.77
N SER A 102 -0.75 11.69 1.89
CA SER A 102 -1.99 10.89 1.95
C SER A 102 -1.80 9.55 1.23
N ASN A 103 -1.61 9.59 -0.09
CA ASN A 103 -1.42 8.39 -0.92
C ASN A 103 0.05 8.10 -1.16
N PHE A 104 0.88 9.12 -1.31
CA PHE A 104 2.29 8.95 -1.60
C PHE A 104 3.15 9.27 -0.38
N SER A 105 4.18 8.47 -0.12
CA SER A 105 5.18 8.81 0.89
C SER A 105 5.95 10.07 0.51
N ARG A 106 6.37 10.88 1.50
CA ARG A 106 7.33 11.96 1.28
C ARG A 106 8.71 11.39 0.96
N ILE A 107 9.39 11.97 -0.03
CA ILE A 107 10.77 11.61 -0.40
C ILE A 107 11.77 12.02 0.70
N ASN A 108 11.55 13.15 1.36
CA ASN A 108 12.39 13.58 2.49
C ASN A 108 12.30 12.59 3.64
N ARG A 109 13.44 12.37 4.27
CA ARG A 109 13.60 11.55 5.46
C ARG A 109 13.61 12.42 6.71
N ASP A 110 12.99 11.92 7.78
CA ASP A 110 13.17 12.52 9.11
C ASP A 110 14.49 12.03 9.68
N ILE A 111 15.47 12.94 9.75
CA ILE A 111 16.86 12.63 10.14
C ILE A 111 17.23 13.20 11.50
N ARG A 112 16.28 13.79 12.25
CA ARG A 112 16.57 14.47 13.53
C ARG A 112 17.29 13.53 14.50
N PHE A 113 16.80 12.30 14.60
CA PHE A 113 17.33 11.27 15.51
C PHE A 113 18.11 10.15 14.81
N ALA A 114 18.23 10.19 13.48
CA ALA A 114 18.90 9.14 12.71
C ALA A 114 20.43 9.29 12.78
N LYS A 115 21.16 8.18 12.93
CA LYS A 115 22.64 8.15 12.83
C LYS A 115 23.11 8.52 11.43
N ASP A 116 22.51 7.89 10.42
CA ASP A 116 22.68 8.26 9.02
C ASP A 116 21.86 9.52 8.72
N LYS A 117 22.52 10.54 8.16
CA LYS A 117 21.94 11.87 7.89
C LYS A 117 21.57 12.08 6.42
N THR A 118 21.54 11.04 5.59
CA THR A 118 21.12 11.20 4.19
C THR A 118 19.67 11.73 4.10
N PRO A 119 19.43 12.84 3.37
CA PRO A 119 18.19 13.62 3.44
C PRO A 119 17.00 12.98 2.73
N TYR A 120 17.22 12.06 1.79
CA TYR A 120 16.17 11.48 0.95
C TYR A 120 16.07 9.96 1.10
N LYS A 121 14.84 9.45 0.93
CA LYS A 121 14.56 8.01 0.83
C LYS A 121 14.88 7.52 -0.58
N THR A 122 15.50 6.36 -0.68
CA THR A 122 15.75 5.63 -1.94
C THR A 122 14.61 4.66 -2.30
N GLN A 123 13.41 4.99 -1.84
CA GLN A 123 12.19 4.22 -2.04
C GLN A 123 10.96 5.12 -1.94
N MET A 124 9.88 4.70 -2.59
CA MET A 124 8.58 5.37 -2.55
C MET A 124 7.47 4.37 -2.26
N TYR A 125 6.47 4.81 -1.50
CA TYR A 125 5.29 4.04 -1.18
C TYR A 125 4.03 4.72 -1.71
N LEU A 126 3.17 3.93 -2.32
CA LEU A 126 1.75 4.20 -2.53
C LEU A 126 0.96 3.52 -1.43
N LYS A 127 -0.01 4.22 -0.86
CA LYS A 127 -0.87 3.72 0.20
C LYS A 127 -2.33 4.11 0.03
N PHE A 128 -3.19 3.21 0.51
CA PHE A 128 -4.63 3.37 0.60
C PHE A 128 -5.05 3.25 2.05
N SER A 129 -5.70 4.29 2.55
CA SER A 129 -6.24 4.39 3.91
C SER A 129 -7.35 5.44 3.92
N VAL A 130 -8.20 5.43 4.94
CA VAL A 130 -9.17 6.51 5.15
C VAL A 130 -8.44 7.79 5.58
N PRO A 131 -8.62 8.94 4.88
CA PRO A 131 -7.95 10.19 5.22
C PRO A 131 -8.40 10.78 6.57
N ALA A 132 -7.50 11.43 7.30
CA ALA A 132 -7.84 12.16 8.54
C ALA A 132 -8.63 13.47 8.26
N PRO A 133 -9.54 13.91 9.17
CA PRO A 133 -9.91 13.30 10.44
C PRO A 133 -11.01 12.22 10.27
N GLY A 134 -11.21 11.75 9.02
CA GLY A 134 -12.19 10.72 8.68
C GLY A 134 -12.10 9.55 9.63
N ASN A 135 -13.27 9.14 10.12
CA ASN A 135 -13.46 8.21 11.22
C ASN A 135 -12.55 6.98 11.15
N GLY A 136 -11.39 7.07 11.82
CA GLY A 136 -10.86 6.00 12.65
C GLY A 136 -10.37 4.72 11.99
N GLU A 137 -10.20 4.64 10.67
CA GLU A 137 -9.59 3.45 10.08
C GLU A 137 -8.15 3.30 10.59
N THR A 138 -7.88 2.19 11.27
CA THR A 138 -6.53 1.82 11.73
C THR A 138 -5.78 0.98 10.70
N GLY A 139 -6.30 0.90 9.47
CA GLY A 139 -5.83 0.04 8.40
C GLY A 139 -5.14 0.82 7.28
N GLN A 140 -4.13 0.21 6.67
CA GLN A 140 -3.50 0.73 5.46
C GLN A 140 -3.12 -0.44 4.54
N LEU A 141 -3.44 -0.33 3.26
CA LEU A 141 -2.82 -1.12 2.19
C LEU A 141 -1.68 -0.33 1.56
N TYR A 142 -0.61 -1.00 1.14
CA TYR A 142 0.50 -0.31 0.49
C TYR A 142 1.20 -1.14 -0.57
N VAL A 143 1.81 -0.42 -1.51
CA VAL A 143 2.82 -0.89 -2.45
C VAL A 143 4.05 0.00 -2.28
N GLY A 144 5.23 -0.59 -2.20
CA GLY A 144 6.51 0.10 -2.07
C GLY A 144 7.49 -0.35 -3.13
N LEU A 145 8.27 0.58 -3.65
CA LEU A 145 9.30 0.33 -4.65
C LEU A 145 10.63 0.95 -4.21
N SER A 146 11.70 0.17 -4.30
CA SER A 146 13.08 0.62 -4.20
C SER A 146 13.88 0.15 -5.42
N MET A 147 15.18 0.43 -5.47
CA MET A 147 16.06 -0.06 -6.54
C MET A 147 15.99 -1.59 -6.72
N ASN A 148 15.90 -2.35 -5.63
CA ASN A 148 16.06 -3.81 -5.65
C ASN A 148 14.82 -4.58 -5.17
N THR A 149 13.81 -3.87 -4.67
CA THR A 149 12.71 -4.51 -3.94
C THR A 149 11.37 -3.90 -4.33
N VAL A 150 10.41 -4.79 -4.61
CA VAL A 150 8.98 -4.47 -4.61
C VAL A 150 8.39 -5.03 -3.33
N THR A 151 7.62 -4.22 -2.61
CA THR A 151 6.86 -4.65 -1.44
C THR A 151 5.39 -4.37 -1.66
N ALA A 152 4.54 -5.28 -1.20
CA ALA A 152 3.11 -5.06 -1.12
C ALA A 152 2.61 -5.68 0.18
N GLY A 153 1.66 -5.03 0.83
CA GLY A 153 1.17 -5.52 2.11
C GLY A 153 0.12 -4.64 2.71
N PHE A 154 -0.20 -4.95 3.96
CA PHE A 154 -1.15 -4.20 4.75
C PHE A 154 -0.65 -4.02 6.17
N ARG A 155 -1.23 -3.03 6.84
CA ARG A 155 -1.05 -2.74 8.26
C ARG A 155 -2.41 -2.60 8.90
N ILE A 156 -2.54 -3.10 10.12
CA ILE A 156 -3.70 -2.90 10.98
C ILE A 156 -3.14 -2.46 12.34
N TYR A 157 -3.38 -1.22 12.76
CA TYR A 157 -3.02 -0.73 14.08
C TYR A 157 -4.00 -1.26 15.13
N SER A 158 -3.47 -1.55 16.31
CA SER A 158 -4.26 -1.76 17.53
C SER A 158 -4.85 -0.43 18.00
N GLY A 159 -6.12 -0.42 18.42
CA GLY A 159 -6.76 0.78 18.97
C GLY A 159 -8.28 0.63 19.08
N GLY A 160 -8.93 1.55 19.80
CA GLY A 160 -10.38 1.48 20.08
C GLY A 160 -11.26 1.47 18.82
N LYS A 161 -10.81 2.11 17.74
CA LYS A 161 -11.52 2.18 16.46
C LYS A 161 -11.23 1.02 15.50
N ARG A 162 -10.46 0.01 15.94
CA ARG A 162 -10.13 -1.18 15.12
C ARG A 162 -11.39 -1.88 14.57
N LYS A 163 -12.50 -1.90 15.33
CA LYS A 163 -13.75 -2.53 14.91
C LYS A 163 -14.43 -1.83 13.71
N GLU A 164 -14.03 -0.60 13.41
CA GLU A 164 -14.56 0.19 12.29
C GLU A 164 -13.71 0.07 11.01
N SER A 165 -12.57 -0.61 11.07
CA SER A 165 -11.69 -0.84 9.93
C SER A 165 -12.11 -2.08 9.15
N VAL A 166 -12.35 -1.92 7.85
CA VAL A 166 -12.68 -3.03 6.95
C VAL A 166 -11.51 -4.03 6.91
N LEU A 167 -10.27 -3.53 6.86
CA LEU A 167 -9.07 -4.37 6.89
C LEU A 167 -8.96 -5.18 8.19
N ALA A 168 -9.31 -4.57 9.33
CA ALA A 168 -9.31 -5.27 10.61
C ALA A 168 -10.39 -6.36 10.69
N THR A 169 -11.60 -6.09 10.20
CA THR A 169 -12.70 -7.06 10.18
C THR A 169 -12.38 -8.26 9.31
N ILE A 170 -11.91 -8.03 8.08
CA ILE A 170 -11.48 -9.10 7.16
C ILE A 170 -10.29 -9.87 7.75
N GLY A 171 -9.29 -9.14 8.25
CA GLY A 171 -8.06 -9.72 8.81
C GLY A 171 -8.35 -10.58 10.05
N GLN A 172 -9.22 -10.11 10.95
CA GLN A 172 -9.56 -10.82 12.18
C GLN A 172 -10.27 -12.13 11.90
N ALA A 173 -11.26 -12.15 10.99
CA ALA A 173 -11.96 -13.37 10.61
C ALA A 173 -10.98 -14.43 10.08
N ARG A 174 -10.01 -14.02 9.24
CA ARG A 174 -8.99 -14.93 8.69
C ARG A 174 -8.02 -15.45 9.76
N VAL A 175 -7.62 -14.60 10.70
CA VAL A 175 -6.74 -15.00 11.82
C VAL A 175 -7.46 -16.01 12.72
N GLN A 176 -8.74 -15.77 13.03
CA GLN A 176 -9.55 -16.68 13.84
C GLN A 176 -9.80 -18.02 13.14
N ALA A 177 -9.99 -18.01 11.81
CA ALA A 177 -10.18 -19.23 11.03
C ALA A 177 -8.90 -20.07 10.89
N LYS A 178 -7.71 -19.45 10.92
CA LYS A 178 -6.42 -20.13 10.69
C LYS A 178 -5.32 -19.71 11.67
N PRO A 179 -5.51 -19.84 13.00
CA PRO A 179 -4.56 -19.34 14.00
C PRO A 179 -3.18 -20.00 13.89
N GLY A 180 -3.13 -21.31 13.64
CA GLY A 180 -1.88 -22.05 13.46
C GLY A 180 -1.08 -21.62 12.22
N TRP A 181 -1.76 -21.26 11.12
CA TRP A 181 -1.11 -20.71 9.94
C TRP A 181 -0.48 -19.35 10.23
N VAL A 182 -1.20 -18.46 10.93
CA VAL A 182 -0.68 -17.14 11.32
C VAL A 182 0.54 -17.27 12.23
N ALA A 183 0.51 -18.18 13.22
CA ALA A 183 1.65 -18.44 14.08
C ALA A 183 2.89 -18.94 13.28
N LYS A 184 2.68 -19.84 12.30
CA LYS A 184 3.73 -20.31 11.39
C LYS A 184 4.29 -19.16 10.54
N GLN A 185 3.42 -18.31 9.97
CA GLN A 185 3.87 -17.15 9.19
C GLN A 185 4.67 -16.17 10.06
N LYS A 186 4.22 -15.89 11.28
CA LYS A 186 4.95 -15.04 12.23
C LYS A 186 6.37 -15.58 12.48
N LYS A 187 6.52 -16.88 12.72
CA LYS A 187 7.84 -17.53 12.92
C LYS A 187 8.70 -17.51 11.66
N ARG A 188 8.11 -17.73 10.49
CA ARG A 188 8.82 -17.74 9.20
C ARG A 188 9.29 -16.35 8.78
N LEU A 189 8.43 -15.36 8.98
CA LEU A 189 8.63 -13.99 8.51
C LEU A 189 9.34 -13.10 9.53
N SER A 190 9.41 -13.48 10.80
CA SER A 190 10.14 -12.70 11.83
C SER A 190 11.61 -12.44 11.49
N ARG A 191 12.24 -13.30 10.68
CA ARG A 191 13.62 -13.11 10.20
C ARG A 191 13.74 -12.23 8.95
N ARG A 192 12.63 -11.93 8.28
CA ARG A 192 12.56 -11.14 7.03
C ARG A 192 11.75 -9.84 7.17
N TYR A 193 11.08 -9.64 8.30
CA TYR A 193 10.41 -8.40 8.63
C TYR A 193 11.38 -7.48 9.35
N GLU A 194 11.86 -6.47 8.65
CA GLU A 194 12.13 -5.20 9.30
C GLU A 194 10.76 -4.56 9.55
N SER A 195 10.39 -4.38 10.81
CA SER A 195 9.23 -3.55 11.16
C SER A 195 9.58 -2.11 10.79
N TYR A 196 9.46 -1.78 9.51
CA TYR A 196 9.55 -0.39 9.11
C TYR A 196 8.38 0.35 9.75
N TRP A 197 8.68 1.55 10.23
CA TRP A 197 7.82 2.51 10.92
C TRP A 197 7.79 2.32 12.44
N TYR A 198 8.65 3.13 13.07
CA TYR A 198 8.87 3.39 14.50
C TYR A 198 9.72 2.34 15.25
N THR A 199 11.03 2.58 15.29
CA THR A 199 11.71 2.79 16.59
C THR A 199 11.36 4.16 17.10
#